data_AF-A0A840X1C7-F1
#
_entry.id   AF-A0A840X1C7-F1
#
_cell.length_a   1.000
_cell.length_b   1.000
_cell.length_c   1.000
_cell.angle_alpha   90.00
_cell.angle_beta   90.00
_cell.angle_gamma   90.00
#
_symmetry.space_group_name_H-M   'P 1'
#
loop_
_entity.id
_entity.type
_entity.pdbx_description
1 polymer ?
#
loop_
_entity_poly.entity_id
_entity_poly.type
_entity_poly.pdbx_seq_one_letter_code
_entity_poly.pdbx_strand_id
1 'polypeptide(L)'
;MRKWVRKLVDGKQPATRPTAWRPDPDARKRAFYTTRNYPIYYLSITKCGSTFLKNVFYALDHNHSHPDGEHVHDTERGLIRARDVPTEQILSSPYIFTVLRDPRERFLSFYFDKIYGDGPRNFPALRSRLEREIGLKLVPGLTPEHHVDNCIRLAGWIDKNLKGATDEPINFHWRQQSARLRRVREFDIVPLTLDGLNWQLPEFLRPVIPDLAARMEAVTERNHSSKEGRPKIADTPELDEELRRIYAQDYERYIAAKEAWEGQETSRRGVSIPAIIPHPKGHVRVFASHRAKVAAVAATDVVADTISALFATLDNTNRWSALADLSPEELTEYRSIAVIRDPVRRLLDAYAQLVVLNRSMWHRRVVATVNGIAPRLEDSADTHRAYFYEFVSMARRRLRRDGDHAVIQIRPQYPLISSAVERGMTLIRYQAFADNLRSHLEADMLDLLADADPGLAPGNALPDGIVTQELEAMIRALYPADDALYQQALAAETAPA
;
A
#
# COMPACT_ATOMS: atom_id res chain seq x y z
N MET A 1 -8.89 47.02 10.63
CA MET A 1 -8.22 46.30 11.75
C MET A 1 -9.06 46.18 13.03
N ARG A 2 -9.67 47.25 13.57
CA ARG A 2 -10.42 47.18 14.86
C ARG A 2 -11.71 46.33 14.87
N LYS A 3 -12.27 45.96 13.70
CA LYS A 3 -13.46 45.08 13.59
C LYS A 3 -13.14 43.58 13.66
N TRP A 4 -11.88 43.19 13.45
CA TRP A 4 -11.47 41.77 13.44
C TRP A 4 -11.09 41.26 14.84
N VAL A 5 -10.59 42.16 15.71
CA VAL A 5 -10.18 41.82 17.09
C VAL A 5 -11.39 41.54 18.00
N ARG A 6 -12.55 42.15 17.73
CA ARG A 6 -13.76 41.93 18.54
C ARG A 6 -14.37 40.53 18.41
N LYS A 7 -14.10 39.80 17.31
CA LYS A 7 -14.61 38.44 17.09
C LYS A 7 -13.82 37.34 17.80
N LEU A 8 -12.67 37.66 18.39
CA LEU A 8 -11.82 36.71 19.12
C LEU A 8 -12.07 36.72 20.64
N VAL A 9 -12.81 37.70 21.17
CA VAL A 9 -13.04 37.88 22.61
C VAL A 9 -14.38 37.27 23.07
N ASP A 10 -15.31 36.98 22.17
CA ASP A 10 -16.60 36.37 22.50
C ASP A 10 -16.52 34.83 22.61
N GLY A 11 -15.76 34.36 23.61
CA GLY A 11 -16.16 33.38 24.63
C GLY A 11 -16.90 32.08 24.30
N LYS A 12 -17.03 31.62 23.05
CA LYS A 12 -17.51 30.25 22.79
C LYS A 12 -16.32 29.30 22.74
N GLN A 13 -16.08 28.60 23.86
CA GLN A 13 -15.19 27.44 23.87
C GLN A 13 -15.61 26.50 22.73
N PRO A 14 -14.72 26.21 21.75
CA PRO A 14 -15.02 25.22 20.74
C PRO A 14 -15.19 23.88 21.45
N ALA A 15 -16.32 23.21 21.21
CA ALA A 15 -16.59 21.88 21.73
C ALA A 15 -15.32 21.02 21.60
N THR A 16 -14.85 20.50 22.73
CA THR A 16 -13.70 19.59 22.81
C THR A 16 -13.94 18.45 21.82
N ARG A 17 -13.23 18.51 20.68
CA ARG A 17 -13.36 17.47 19.65
C ARG A 17 -12.78 16.16 20.17
N PRO A 18 -13.34 15.02 19.77
CA PRO A 18 -12.89 13.71 20.24
C PRO A 18 -11.39 13.53 19.98
N THR A 19 -10.72 13.05 21.02
CA THR A 19 -9.33 12.58 21.02
C THR A 19 -9.08 11.59 19.88
N ALA A 20 -8.00 11.83 19.12
CA ALA A 20 -7.34 10.93 18.15
C ALA A 20 -8.26 10.10 17.21
N TRP A 21 -8.32 10.50 15.93
CA TRP A 21 -8.91 9.68 14.87
C TRP A 21 -8.18 8.32 14.81
N ARG A 22 -8.87 7.23 15.17
CA ARG A 22 -8.46 5.86 14.87
C ARG A 22 -9.04 5.50 13.49
N PRO A 23 -8.27 4.96 12.54
CA PRO A 23 -8.84 4.42 11.31
C PRO A 23 -9.89 3.38 11.69
N ASP A 24 -11.15 3.65 11.34
CA ASP A 24 -12.29 2.78 11.60
C ASP A 24 -11.95 1.34 11.16
N PRO A 25 -11.74 0.40 12.09
CA PRO A 25 -11.47 -0.99 11.77
C PRO A 25 -12.57 -1.57 10.86
N ASP A 26 -13.79 -1.04 10.99
CA ASP A 26 -14.94 -1.49 10.23
C ASP A 26 -14.94 -1.01 8.78
N ALA A 27 -14.17 0.03 8.45
CA ALA A 27 -14.01 0.48 7.07
C ALA A 27 -13.39 -0.61 6.17
N ARG A 28 -12.61 -1.53 6.74
CA ARG A 28 -11.98 -2.64 6.01
C ARG A 28 -12.99 -3.74 5.68
N LYS A 29 -13.93 -4.03 6.58
CA LYS A 29 -15.00 -5.02 6.37
C LYS A 29 -15.89 -4.67 5.18
N ARG A 30 -16.07 -3.38 4.90
CA ARG A 30 -16.81 -2.88 3.73
C ARG A 30 -16.21 -3.34 2.39
N ALA A 31 -14.96 -3.82 2.39
CA ALA A 31 -14.33 -4.36 1.20
C ALA A 31 -14.89 -5.73 0.76
N PHE A 32 -15.51 -6.47 1.68
CA PHE A 32 -16.01 -7.82 1.45
C PHE A 32 -17.51 -7.83 1.11
N TYR A 33 -17.87 -8.72 0.20
CA TYR A 33 -19.25 -9.19 0.03
C TYR A 33 -19.46 -10.47 0.84
N THR A 34 -20.68 -10.70 1.29
CA THR A 34 -21.10 -11.89 2.03
C THR A 34 -22.51 -12.29 1.64
N THR A 35 -23.07 -13.33 2.26
CA THR A 35 -24.44 -13.82 2.01
C THR A 35 -25.19 -13.96 3.33
N ARG A 36 -26.51 -14.12 3.30
CA ARG A 36 -27.33 -14.39 4.50
C ARG A 36 -27.12 -15.80 5.02
N ASN A 37 -27.01 -16.75 4.10
CA ASN A 37 -27.15 -18.17 4.39
C ASN A 37 -25.81 -18.89 4.53
N TYR A 38 -24.72 -18.30 4.03
CA TYR A 38 -23.40 -18.93 4.02
C TYR A 38 -22.34 -18.00 4.64
N PRO A 39 -21.44 -18.52 5.49
CA PRO A 39 -20.39 -17.75 6.16
C PRO A 39 -19.19 -17.46 5.26
N ILE A 40 -19.45 -17.03 4.02
CA ILE A 40 -18.43 -16.77 2.99
C ILE A 40 -18.15 -15.27 2.86
N TYR A 41 -16.89 -14.92 2.59
CA TYR A 41 -16.45 -13.53 2.48
C TYR A 41 -15.59 -13.33 1.24
N TYR A 42 -16.11 -12.59 0.26
CA TYR A 42 -15.43 -12.33 -1.00
C TYR A 42 -14.85 -10.92 -1.06
N LEU A 43 -13.52 -10.82 -1.13
CA LEU A 43 -12.84 -9.57 -1.44
C LEU A 43 -12.93 -9.27 -2.95
N SER A 44 -13.79 -8.33 -3.33
CA SER A 44 -13.91 -7.94 -4.73
C SER A 44 -12.68 -7.15 -5.22
N ILE A 45 -12.07 -7.64 -6.30
CA ILE A 45 -11.02 -6.95 -7.08
C ILE A 45 -11.54 -6.71 -8.50
N THR A 46 -11.52 -5.46 -8.94
CA THR A 46 -12.03 -5.07 -10.26
C THR A 46 -11.25 -5.75 -11.38
N LYS A 47 -11.99 -6.16 -12.42
CA LYS A 47 -11.50 -6.88 -13.62
C LYS A 47 -11.02 -8.32 -13.37
N CYS A 48 -11.26 -8.85 -12.17
CA CYS A 48 -10.97 -10.23 -11.78
C CYS A 48 -12.27 -11.06 -11.63
N GLY A 49 -13.21 -10.91 -12.57
CA GLY A 49 -14.50 -11.62 -12.52
C GLY A 49 -15.50 -11.09 -11.47
N SER A 50 -15.30 -9.88 -10.95
CA SER A 50 -16.12 -9.34 -9.85
C SER A 50 -17.61 -9.17 -10.18
N THR A 51 -17.97 -8.94 -11.45
CA THR A 51 -19.37 -8.87 -11.90
C THR A 51 -20.04 -10.23 -11.78
N PHE A 52 -19.42 -11.24 -12.37
CA PHE A 52 -19.91 -12.62 -12.31
C PHE A 52 -20.07 -13.10 -10.86
N LEU A 53 -19.06 -12.92 -10.01
CA LEU A 53 -19.15 -13.34 -8.61
C LEU A 53 -20.22 -12.59 -7.81
N LYS A 54 -20.50 -11.33 -8.12
CA LYS A 54 -21.62 -10.62 -7.50
C LYS A 54 -22.96 -11.22 -7.93
N ASN A 55 -23.12 -11.61 -9.19
CA ASN A 55 -24.33 -12.33 -9.63
C ASN A 55 -24.45 -13.70 -8.96
N VAL A 56 -23.35 -14.42 -8.75
CA VAL A 56 -23.34 -15.66 -7.94
C VAL A 56 -23.79 -15.39 -6.51
N PHE A 57 -23.23 -14.38 -5.84
CA PHE A 57 -23.62 -14.02 -4.47
C PHE A 57 -25.09 -13.61 -4.37
N TYR A 58 -25.57 -12.85 -5.35
CA TYR A 58 -26.98 -12.51 -5.44
C TYR A 58 -27.86 -13.76 -5.58
N ALA A 59 -27.51 -14.67 -6.50
CA ALA A 59 -28.26 -15.91 -6.71
C ALA A 59 -28.25 -16.83 -5.49
N LEU A 60 -27.17 -16.86 -4.70
CA LEU A 60 -27.10 -17.59 -3.43
C LEU A 60 -28.10 -17.08 -2.39
N ASP A 61 -28.40 -15.78 -2.39
CA ASP A 61 -29.32 -15.16 -1.44
C ASP A 61 -30.79 -15.11 -1.92
N HIS A 62 -31.03 -15.17 -3.23
CA HIS A 62 -32.36 -14.95 -3.83
C HIS A 62 -32.88 -16.14 -4.63
N ASN A 63 -32.05 -17.16 -4.88
CA ASN A 63 -32.36 -18.34 -5.70
C ASN A 63 -32.77 -18.02 -7.15
N HIS A 64 -32.38 -16.86 -7.68
CA HIS A 64 -32.53 -16.48 -9.09
C HIS A 64 -31.44 -15.47 -9.50
N SER A 65 -31.20 -15.29 -10.80
CA SER A 65 -30.24 -14.30 -11.32
C SER A 65 -30.64 -12.86 -11.00
N HIS A 66 -29.66 -11.96 -10.91
CA HIS A 66 -29.94 -10.53 -10.77
C HIS A 66 -30.68 -10.02 -12.02
N PRO A 67 -31.77 -9.24 -11.88
CA PRO A 67 -32.58 -8.79 -13.03
C PRO A 67 -31.79 -7.90 -14.00
N ASP A 68 -30.73 -7.27 -13.51
CA ASP A 68 -29.79 -6.47 -14.30
C ASP A 68 -28.36 -6.89 -13.99
N GLY A 69 -28.00 -8.13 -14.34
CA GLY A 69 -26.72 -8.71 -13.92
C GLY A 69 -25.50 -8.00 -14.49
N GLU A 70 -25.64 -7.29 -15.61
CA GLU A 70 -24.58 -6.49 -16.22
C GLU A 70 -24.27 -5.21 -15.42
N HIS A 71 -25.26 -4.69 -14.70
CA HIS A 71 -25.17 -3.49 -13.84
C HIS A 71 -25.28 -3.80 -12.34
N VAL A 72 -24.97 -5.04 -11.93
CA VAL A 72 -24.96 -5.47 -10.52
C VAL A 72 -24.01 -4.64 -9.62
N HIS A 73 -23.19 -3.78 -10.22
CA HIS A 73 -22.30 -2.84 -9.53
C HIS A 73 -22.94 -1.47 -9.26
N ASP A 74 -23.84 -1.04 -10.14
CA ASP A 74 -24.48 0.27 -10.09
C ASP A 74 -25.69 0.22 -9.16
N THR A 75 -26.35 -0.93 -9.13
CA THR A 75 -27.47 -1.25 -8.24
C THR A 75 -27.02 -2.31 -7.25
N GLU A 76 -26.28 -1.93 -6.19
CA GLU A 76 -25.91 -2.87 -5.10
C GLU A 76 -27.14 -3.39 -4.30
N ARG A 77 -28.35 -3.23 -4.83
CA ARG A 77 -29.60 -3.66 -4.22
C ARG A 77 -29.63 -5.18 -4.15
N GLY A 78 -29.74 -5.70 -2.93
CA GLY A 78 -29.76 -7.14 -2.68
C GLY A 78 -28.38 -7.77 -2.49
N LEU A 79 -27.29 -7.11 -2.85
CA LEU A 79 -25.95 -7.56 -2.46
C LEU A 79 -25.65 -7.21 -1.01
N ILE A 80 -25.08 -8.15 -0.27
CA ILE A 80 -24.76 -7.96 1.15
C ILE A 80 -23.27 -7.68 1.30
N ARG A 81 -22.97 -6.59 2.02
CA ARG A 81 -21.62 -6.22 2.44
C ARG A 81 -21.38 -6.74 3.85
N ALA A 82 -20.15 -7.14 4.16
CA ALA A 82 -19.79 -7.60 5.51
C ALA A 82 -19.65 -6.44 6.54
N ARG A 83 -20.19 -5.25 6.25
CA ARG A 83 -20.02 -4.04 7.08
C ARG A 83 -20.59 -4.23 8.49
N ASP A 84 -21.71 -4.94 8.59
CA ASP A 84 -22.47 -5.16 9.83
C ASP A 84 -22.11 -6.49 10.50
N VAL A 85 -21.13 -7.24 9.95
CA VAL A 85 -20.65 -8.50 10.50
C VAL A 85 -19.55 -8.20 11.54
N PRO A 86 -19.56 -8.84 12.73
CA PRO A 86 -18.46 -8.75 13.68
C PRO A 86 -17.11 -9.12 13.05
N THR A 87 -16.05 -8.36 13.34
CA THR A 87 -14.72 -8.58 12.74
C THR A 87 -14.18 -9.96 13.07
N GLU A 88 -14.41 -10.40 14.30
CA GLU A 88 -14.00 -11.70 14.86
C GLU A 88 -14.65 -12.84 14.08
N GLN A 89 -15.92 -12.68 13.70
CA GLN A 89 -16.63 -13.67 12.88
C GLN A 89 -15.98 -13.79 11.51
N ILE A 90 -15.65 -12.67 10.85
CA ILE A 90 -14.95 -12.70 9.56
C ILE A 90 -13.58 -13.37 9.72
N LEU A 91 -12.77 -12.94 10.71
CA LEU A 91 -11.43 -13.49 10.97
C LEU A 91 -11.43 -15.00 11.28
N SER A 92 -12.50 -15.49 11.91
CA SER A 92 -12.64 -16.90 12.25
C SER A 92 -13.16 -17.77 11.10
N SER A 93 -13.65 -17.17 10.02
CA SER A 93 -14.19 -17.94 8.90
C SER A 93 -13.07 -18.54 8.04
N PRO A 94 -13.14 -19.85 7.73
CA PRO A 94 -12.22 -20.46 6.78
C PRO A 94 -12.57 -20.15 5.32
N TYR A 95 -13.69 -19.45 5.06
CA TYR A 95 -14.21 -19.21 3.71
C TYR A 95 -14.07 -17.75 3.27
N ILE A 96 -12.91 -17.16 3.56
CA ILE A 96 -12.52 -15.83 3.07
C ILE A 96 -11.68 -16.00 1.82
N PHE A 97 -12.07 -15.39 0.72
CA PHE A 97 -11.34 -15.54 -0.54
C PHE A 97 -11.33 -14.28 -1.39
N THR A 98 -10.45 -14.29 -2.38
CA THR A 98 -10.39 -13.31 -3.46
C THR A 98 -10.20 -14.05 -4.78
N VAL A 99 -10.45 -13.37 -5.89
CA VAL A 99 -10.03 -13.85 -7.22
C VAL A 99 -8.95 -12.91 -7.75
N LEU A 100 -7.83 -13.52 -8.14
CA LEU A 100 -6.73 -12.88 -8.85
C LEU A 100 -6.86 -13.16 -10.34
N ARG A 101 -6.35 -12.24 -11.15
CA ARG A 101 -6.21 -12.44 -12.58
C ARG A 101 -4.78 -12.16 -12.99
N ASP A 102 -4.29 -12.89 -13.98
CA ASP A 102 -3.04 -12.56 -14.67
C ASP A 102 -2.99 -11.04 -14.93
N PRO A 103 -1.96 -10.32 -14.44
CA PRO A 103 -1.94 -8.87 -14.50
C PRO A 103 -2.02 -8.30 -15.92
N ARG A 104 -1.44 -9.00 -16.91
CA ARG A 104 -1.54 -8.64 -18.33
C ARG A 104 -2.96 -8.80 -18.84
N GLU A 105 -3.60 -9.93 -18.60
CA GLU A 105 -5.01 -10.15 -18.97
C GLU A 105 -5.95 -9.15 -18.28
N ARG A 106 -5.66 -8.79 -17.03
CA ARG A 106 -6.40 -7.78 -16.29
C ARG A 106 -6.23 -6.40 -16.91
N PHE A 107 -5.01 -6.02 -17.27
CA PHE A 107 -4.71 -4.77 -17.96
C PHE A 107 -5.42 -4.69 -19.32
N LEU A 108 -5.31 -5.72 -20.16
CA LEU A 108 -6.00 -5.77 -21.45
C LEU A 108 -7.53 -5.69 -21.28
N SER A 109 -8.05 -6.34 -20.23
CA SER A 109 -9.47 -6.23 -19.90
C SER A 109 -9.88 -4.82 -19.52
N PHE A 110 -9.03 -4.05 -18.84
CA PHE A 110 -9.26 -2.63 -18.57
C PHE A 110 -9.16 -1.79 -19.85
N TYR A 111 -8.12 -1.98 -20.66
CA TYR A 111 -7.91 -1.25 -21.90
C TYR A 111 -9.13 -1.37 -22.84
N PHE A 112 -9.53 -2.60 -23.17
CA PHE A 112 -10.65 -2.81 -24.11
C PHE A 112 -12.00 -2.35 -23.55
N ASP A 113 -12.25 -2.57 -22.26
CA ASP A 113 -13.54 -2.26 -21.64
C ASP A 113 -13.71 -0.78 -21.30
N LYS A 114 -12.65 -0.07 -20.90
CA LYS A 114 -12.77 1.31 -20.37
C LYS A 114 -12.11 2.37 -21.23
N ILE A 115 -11.04 2.02 -21.94
CA ILE A 115 -10.24 2.98 -22.70
C ILE A 115 -10.57 2.92 -24.19
N TYR A 116 -10.57 1.76 -24.83
CA TYR A 116 -10.80 1.64 -26.27
C TYR A 116 -12.28 1.63 -26.66
N GLY A 117 -13.16 0.99 -25.89
CA GLY A 117 -14.60 0.99 -26.17
C GLY A 117 -15.23 2.39 -26.12
N ASP A 118 -16.29 2.61 -26.89
CA ASP A 118 -17.01 3.87 -27.04
C ASP A 118 -18.41 3.85 -26.38
N GLY A 119 -18.69 2.82 -25.59
CA GLY A 119 -19.95 2.66 -24.87
C GLY A 119 -20.13 3.60 -23.67
N PRO A 120 -21.34 3.64 -23.10
CA PRO A 120 -21.67 4.51 -21.97
C PRO A 120 -20.89 4.18 -20.68
N ARG A 121 -20.26 2.99 -20.61
CA ARG A 121 -19.49 2.51 -19.46
C ARG A 121 -17.98 2.75 -19.57
N ASN A 122 -17.56 3.42 -20.64
CA ASN A 122 -16.18 3.82 -20.89
C ASN A 122 -15.83 5.08 -20.10
N PHE A 123 -14.56 5.48 -20.13
CA PHE A 123 -14.09 6.67 -19.41
C PHE A 123 -13.85 7.84 -20.37
N PRO A 124 -14.89 8.52 -20.88
CA PRO A 124 -14.74 9.52 -21.95
C PRO A 124 -13.80 10.67 -21.56
N ALA A 125 -13.92 11.18 -20.33
CA ALA A 125 -13.02 12.25 -19.84
C ALA A 125 -11.56 11.80 -19.77
N LEU A 126 -11.30 10.58 -19.29
CA LEU A 126 -9.95 10.01 -19.25
C LEU A 126 -9.42 9.73 -20.66
N ARG A 127 -10.26 9.23 -21.57
CA ARG A 127 -9.90 8.98 -22.97
C ARG A 127 -9.40 10.26 -23.64
N SER A 128 -10.21 11.33 -23.64
CA SER A 128 -9.83 12.61 -24.25
C SER A 128 -8.54 13.18 -23.62
N ARG A 129 -8.33 12.93 -22.33
CA ARG A 129 -7.10 13.30 -21.65
C ARG A 129 -5.89 12.50 -22.16
N LEU A 130 -5.99 11.17 -22.21
CA LEU A 130 -4.93 10.28 -22.68
C LEU A 130 -4.59 10.52 -24.17
N GLU A 131 -5.58 10.80 -25.00
CA GLU A 131 -5.37 11.21 -26.40
C GLU A 131 -4.51 12.47 -26.49
N ARG A 132 -4.77 13.49 -25.66
CA ARG A 132 -3.97 14.72 -25.63
C ARG A 132 -2.60 14.56 -24.99
N GLU A 133 -2.49 13.83 -23.88
CA GLU A 133 -1.26 13.77 -23.06
C GLU A 133 -0.22 12.80 -23.61
N ILE A 134 -0.66 11.64 -24.09
CA ILE A 134 0.24 10.55 -24.50
C ILE A 134 -0.01 10.10 -25.95
N GLY A 135 -0.93 10.75 -26.66
CA GLY A 135 -1.18 10.51 -28.08
C GLY A 135 -1.87 9.18 -28.36
N LEU A 136 -2.74 8.69 -27.47
CA LEU A 136 -3.52 7.49 -27.77
C LEU A 136 -4.37 7.71 -29.02
N LYS A 137 -4.45 6.69 -29.88
CA LYS A 137 -5.32 6.66 -31.05
C LYS A 137 -6.51 5.77 -30.75
N LEU A 138 -7.69 6.31 -30.46
CA LEU A 138 -8.85 5.51 -30.00
C LEU A 138 -10.02 5.52 -31.00
N VAL A 139 -9.71 5.54 -32.30
CA VAL A 139 -10.71 5.46 -33.38
C VAL A 139 -11.17 4.01 -33.61
N PRO A 140 -12.41 3.76 -34.07
CA PRO A 140 -12.83 2.41 -34.43
C PRO A 140 -11.97 1.79 -35.55
N GLY A 141 -11.84 0.46 -35.53
CA GLY A 141 -11.15 -0.28 -36.60
C GLY A 141 -9.62 -0.21 -36.57
N LEU A 142 -9.03 -0.01 -35.40
CA LEU A 142 -7.57 -0.04 -35.25
C LEU A 142 -7.00 -1.40 -35.66
N THR A 143 -5.79 -1.36 -36.24
CA THR A 143 -5.00 -2.56 -36.47
C THR A 143 -4.41 -3.06 -35.14
N PRO A 144 -4.01 -4.35 -35.04
CA PRO A 144 -3.34 -4.88 -33.85
C PRO A 144 -2.13 -4.06 -33.41
N GLU A 145 -1.34 -3.54 -34.37
CA GLU A 145 -0.14 -2.74 -34.11
C GLU A 145 -0.47 -1.41 -33.42
N HIS A 146 -1.58 -0.78 -33.82
CA HIS A 146 -2.08 0.42 -33.15
C HIS A 146 -2.58 0.14 -31.74
N HIS A 147 -3.18 -1.02 -31.51
CA HIS A 147 -3.55 -1.44 -30.15
C HIS A 147 -2.32 -1.68 -29.27
N VAL A 148 -1.26 -2.29 -29.82
CA VAL A 148 0.01 -2.48 -29.12
C VAL A 148 0.62 -1.14 -28.72
N ASP A 149 0.79 -0.20 -29.66
CA ASP A 149 1.33 1.14 -29.38
C ASP A 149 0.50 1.86 -28.30
N ASN A 150 -0.83 1.80 -28.39
CA ASN A 150 -1.72 2.35 -27.36
C ASN A 150 -1.52 1.69 -25.99
N CYS A 151 -1.37 0.37 -25.94
CA CYS A 151 -1.18 -0.36 -24.69
C CYS A 151 0.15 0.00 -24.02
N ILE A 152 1.23 0.11 -24.78
CA ILE A 152 2.55 0.51 -24.28
C ILE A 152 2.50 1.93 -23.71
N ARG A 153 1.92 2.88 -24.46
CA ARG A 153 1.74 4.27 -24.01
C ARG A 153 0.90 4.34 -22.73
N LEU A 154 -0.20 3.58 -22.69
CA LEU A 154 -1.08 3.52 -21.53
C LEU A 154 -0.37 2.91 -20.31
N ALA A 155 0.41 1.84 -20.48
CA ALA A 155 1.19 1.24 -19.41
C ALA A 155 2.20 2.24 -18.82
N GLY A 156 2.95 2.96 -19.66
CA GLY A 156 3.86 4.01 -19.22
C GLY A 156 3.17 5.16 -18.50
N TRP A 157 1.95 5.55 -18.92
CA TRP A 157 1.15 6.54 -18.21
C TRP A 157 0.64 6.02 -16.85
N ILE A 158 0.20 4.76 -16.77
CA ILE A 158 -0.23 4.15 -15.50
C ILE A 158 0.93 4.08 -14.51
N ASP A 159 2.14 3.73 -14.94
CA ASP A 159 3.33 3.72 -14.09
C ASP A 159 3.58 5.10 -13.47
N LYS A 160 3.53 6.15 -14.30
CA LYS A 160 3.61 7.55 -13.84
C LYS A 160 2.49 7.88 -12.85
N ASN A 161 1.25 7.48 -13.13
CA ASN A 161 0.12 7.71 -12.24
C ASN A 161 0.27 7.02 -10.88
N LEU A 162 0.69 5.74 -10.86
CA LEU A 162 0.91 4.98 -9.63
C LEU A 162 2.03 5.57 -8.78
N LYS A 163 3.04 6.19 -9.42
CA LYS A 163 4.12 6.95 -8.78
C LYS A 163 3.72 8.37 -8.35
N GLY A 164 2.48 8.78 -8.61
CA GLY A 164 1.96 10.11 -8.27
C GLY A 164 2.48 11.24 -9.16
N ALA A 165 2.99 10.91 -10.35
CA ALA A 165 3.49 11.87 -11.33
C ALA A 165 2.41 12.38 -12.29
N THR A 166 1.14 12.01 -12.09
CA THR A 166 -0.02 12.60 -12.75
C THR A 166 -1.03 13.08 -11.71
N ASP A 167 -1.90 14.00 -12.10
CA ASP A 167 -2.97 14.58 -11.28
C ASP A 167 -4.25 13.72 -11.24
N GLU A 168 -4.29 12.62 -12.00
CA GLU A 168 -5.41 11.69 -11.94
C GLU A 168 -5.36 10.88 -10.62
N PRO A 169 -6.47 10.75 -9.86
CA PRO A 169 -6.49 9.85 -8.72
C PRO A 169 -6.30 8.40 -9.16
N ILE A 170 -5.60 7.60 -8.34
CA ILE A 170 -5.41 6.17 -8.62
C ILE A 170 -6.77 5.46 -8.61
N ASN A 171 -7.25 5.08 -9.80
CA ASN A 171 -8.50 4.36 -9.99
C ASN A 171 -8.33 2.86 -9.71
N PHE A 172 -9.40 2.21 -9.25
CA PHE A 172 -9.40 0.78 -8.94
C PHE A 172 -9.25 -0.14 -10.17
N HIS A 173 -9.48 0.36 -11.39
CA HIS A 173 -9.32 -0.41 -12.62
C HIS A 173 -7.86 -0.73 -12.97
N TRP A 174 -6.93 0.17 -12.65
CA TRP A 174 -5.49 -0.03 -12.88
C TRP A 174 -4.66 -0.08 -11.58
N ARG A 175 -5.27 0.15 -10.41
CA ARG A 175 -4.60 -0.10 -9.13
C ARG A 175 -4.12 -1.56 -9.06
N GLN A 176 -2.95 -1.79 -8.50
CA GLN A 176 -2.43 -3.13 -8.23
C GLN A 176 -3.39 -3.97 -7.36
N GLN A 177 -3.51 -5.26 -7.65
CA GLN A 177 -4.29 -6.25 -6.89
C GLN A 177 -3.73 -6.41 -5.47
N SER A 178 -2.41 -6.51 -5.35
CA SER A 178 -1.65 -6.52 -4.10
C SER A 178 -1.92 -5.30 -3.21
N ALA A 179 -2.17 -4.13 -3.79
CA ALA A 179 -2.56 -2.93 -3.03
C ALA A 179 -3.94 -3.07 -2.37
N ARG A 180 -4.85 -3.88 -2.95
CA ARG A 180 -6.14 -4.20 -2.33
C ARG A 180 -5.97 -5.23 -1.21
N LEU A 181 -5.20 -6.29 -1.45
CA LEU A 181 -4.91 -7.33 -0.46
C LEU A 181 -4.23 -6.78 0.80
N ARG A 182 -3.26 -5.85 0.63
CA ARG A 182 -2.58 -5.21 1.76
C ARG A 182 -3.52 -4.48 2.73
N ARG A 183 -4.69 -4.04 2.30
CA ARG A 183 -5.67 -3.33 3.14
C ARG A 183 -6.45 -4.26 4.07
N VAL A 184 -6.36 -5.56 3.82
CA VAL A 184 -7.11 -6.63 4.50
C VAL A 184 -6.16 -7.78 4.84
N ARG A 185 -4.88 -7.46 5.10
CA ARG A 185 -3.80 -8.42 5.35
C ARG A 185 -3.95 -9.20 6.65
N GLU A 186 -4.82 -8.74 7.54
CA GLU A 186 -5.17 -9.39 8.79
C GLU A 186 -6.17 -10.55 8.60
N PHE A 187 -6.82 -10.63 7.44
CA PHE A 187 -7.72 -11.72 7.10
C PHE A 187 -6.92 -12.79 6.35
N ASP A 188 -7.15 -14.06 6.69
CA ASP A 188 -6.53 -15.22 6.04
C ASP A 188 -7.24 -15.50 4.70
N ILE A 189 -7.05 -14.60 3.72
CA ILE A 189 -7.72 -14.66 2.42
C ILE A 189 -7.08 -15.73 1.55
N VAL A 190 -7.89 -16.70 1.09
CA VAL A 190 -7.48 -17.68 0.09
C VAL A 190 -7.52 -17.06 -1.31
N PRO A 191 -6.39 -16.99 -2.04
CA PRO A 191 -6.38 -16.51 -3.41
C PRO A 191 -6.84 -17.63 -4.37
N LEU A 192 -7.86 -17.33 -5.16
CA LEU A 192 -8.25 -18.11 -6.33
C LEU A 192 -7.75 -17.40 -7.59
N THR A 193 -7.68 -18.10 -8.72
CA THR A 193 -7.34 -17.51 -10.02
C THR A 193 -8.56 -17.46 -10.93
N LEU A 194 -8.64 -16.44 -11.79
CA LEU A 194 -9.79 -16.27 -12.67
C LEU A 194 -9.88 -17.37 -13.73
N ASP A 195 -8.75 -17.85 -14.23
CA ASP A 195 -8.66 -18.97 -15.17
C ASP A 195 -9.06 -20.31 -14.53
N GLY A 196 -8.86 -20.47 -13.22
CA GLY A 196 -9.29 -21.63 -12.46
C GLY A 196 -10.64 -21.50 -11.74
N LEU A 197 -11.31 -20.35 -11.86
CA LEU A 197 -12.44 -19.99 -11.00
C LEU A 197 -13.58 -21.03 -10.99
N ASN A 198 -13.89 -21.61 -12.16
CA ASN A 198 -15.01 -22.54 -12.33
C ASN A 198 -14.83 -23.87 -11.60
N TRP A 199 -13.60 -24.24 -11.21
CA TRP A 199 -13.32 -25.48 -10.48
C TRP A 199 -12.76 -25.21 -9.08
N GLN A 200 -11.94 -24.16 -8.92
CA GLN A 200 -11.35 -23.80 -7.63
C GLN A 200 -12.41 -23.34 -6.63
N LEU A 201 -13.36 -22.49 -7.04
CA LEU A 201 -14.35 -21.94 -6.12
C LEU A 201 -15.37 -22.98 -5.63
N PRO A 202 -15.99 -23.81 -6.52
CA PRO A 202 -16.84 -24.91 -6.06
C PRO A 202 -16.14 -25.85 -5.10
N GLU A 203 -14.87 -26.17 -5.35
CA GLU A 203 -14.12 -27.07 -4.49
C GLU A 203 -13.76 -26.42 -3.15
N PHE A 204 -13.34 -25.16 -3.14
CA PHE A 204 -13.06 -24.40 -1.92
C PHE A 204 -14.29 -24.28 -1.02
N LEU A 205 -15.46 -24.00 -1.61
CA LEU A 205 -16.71 -23.80 -0.88
C LEU A 205 -17.57 -25.05 -0.75
N ARG A 206 -17.14 -26.20 -1.29
CA ARG A 206 -17.89 -27.47 -1.25
C ARG A 206 -18.43 -27.84 0.14
N PRO A 207 -17.71 -27.63 1.26
CA PRO A 207 -18.23 -27.98 2.59
C PRO A 207 -19.45 -27.15 3.02
N VAL A 208 -19.63 -25.95 2.48
CA VAL A 208 -20.74 -25.05 2.84
C VAL A 208 -21.76 -24.85 1.72
N ILE A 209 -21.37 -25.05 0.46
CA ILE A 209 -22.22 -24.93 -0.73
C ILE A 209 -21.88 -26.08 -1.69
N PRO A 210 -22.36 -27.31 -1.42
CA PRO A 210 -21.97 -28.50 -2.20
C PRO A 210 -22.41 -28.46 -3.67
N ASP A 211 -23.44 -27.68 -4.00
CA ASP A 211 -24.00 -27.52 -5.34
C ASP A 211 -23.51 -26.24 -6.06
N LEU A 212 -22.44 -25.60 -5.57
CA LEU A 212 -22.00 -24.30 -6.08
C LEU A 212 -21.66 -24.30 -7.58
N ALA A 213 -21.09 -25.39 -8.11
CA ALA A 213 -20.78 -25.50 -9.53
C ALA A 213 -22.04 -25.33 -10.40
N ALA A 214 -23.12 -26.04 -10.08
CA ALA A 214 -24.40 -25.93 -10.79
C ALA A 214 -25.01 -24.53 -10.65
N ARG A 215 -24.89 -23.92 -9.47
CA ARG A 215 -25.35 -22.53 -9.25
C ARG A 215 -24.56 -21.51 -10.07
N MET A 216 -23.24 -21.69 -10.21
CA MET A 216 -22.38 -20.85 -11.05
C MET A 216 -22.67 -21.01 -12.55
N GLU A 217 -23.12 -22.19 -12.99
CA GLU A 217 -23.58 -22.43 -14.36
C GLU A 217 -24.93 -21.78 -14.65
N ALA A 218 -25.84 -21.74 -13.67
CA ALA A 218 -27.14 -21.10 -13.80
C ALA A 218 -27.09 -19.57 -13.93
N VAL A 219 -25.98 -18.92 -13.55
CA VAL A 219 -25.78 -17.48 -13.74
C VAL A 219 -25.49 -17.19 -15.22
N THR A 220 -26.46 -16.55 -15.86
CA THR A 220 -26.48 -16.24 -17.30
C THR A 220 -25.47 -15.16 -17.70
N GLU A 221 -25.20 -14.20 -16.81
CA GLU A 221 -24.32 -13.07 -17.11
C GLU A 221 -22.85 -13.44 -16.89
N ARG A 222 -22.23 -13.97 -17.94
CA ARG A 222 -20.76 -14.11 -18.03
C ARG A 222 -20.21 -12.97 -18.87
N ASN A 223 -19.34 -12.15 -18.26
CA ASN A 223 -18.65 -11.09 -18.98
C ASN A 223 -17.67 -11.67 -20.00
N HIS A 224 -18.15 -11.88 -21.22
CA HIS A 224 -17.31 -12.20 -22.36
C HIS A 224 -16.85 -10.90 -23.00
N SER A 225 -15.66 -10.42 -22.66
CA SER A 225 -15.03 -9.37 -23.45
C SER A 225 -14.69 -9.94 -24.83
N SER A 226 -15.06 -9.25 -25.92
CA SER A 226 -14.67 -9.65 -27.27
C SER A 226 -13.16 -9.90 -27.33
N LYS A 227 -12.78 -11.04 -27.92
CA LYS A 227 -11.38 -11.50 -28.00
C LYS A 227 -10.70 -11.08 -29.31
N GLU A 228 -11.41 -10.43 -30.21
CA GLU A 228 -10.86 -10.04 -31.52
C GLU A 228 -9.65 -9.12 -31.32
N GLY A 229 -8.50 -9.51 -31.90
CA GLY A 229 -7.24 -8.78 -31.80
C GLY A 229 -6.44 -8.97 -30.51
N ARG A 230 -7.03 -9.49 -29.41
CA ARG A 230 -6.33 -9.64 -28.11
C ARG A 230 -5.09 -10.52 -28.12
N PRO A 231 -5.09 -11.71 -28.75
CA PRO A 231 -3.94 -12.61 -28.69
C PRO A 231 -2.64 -11.96 -29.18
N LYS A 232 -2.69 -11.26 -30.32
CA LYS A 232 -1.51 -10.57 -30.89
C LYS A 232 -0.92 -9.51 -29.96
N ILE A 233 -1.76 -8.83 -29.18
CA ILE A 233 -1.32 -7.79 -28.23
C ILE A 233 -0.74 -8.45 -26.97
N ALA A 234 -1.34 -9.53 -26.50
CA ALA A 234 -0.88 -10.25 -25.31
C ALA A 234 0.53 -10.82 -25.51
N ASP A 235 0.88 -11.22 -26.73
CA ASP A 235 2.17 -11.81 -27.07
C ASP A 235 3.28 -10.77 -27.36
N THR A 236 3.03 -9.47 -27.14
CA THR A 236 4.04 -8.41 -27.33
C THR A 236 5.04 -8.39 -26.16
N PRO A 237 6.34 -8.69 -26.38
CA PRO A 237 7.34 -8.75 -25.31
C PRO A 237 7.53 -7.42 -24.58
N GLU A 238 7.54 -6.30 -25.32
CA GLU A 238 7.76 -4.97 -24.76
C GLU A 238 6.64 -4.58 -23.79
N LEU A 239 5.39 -4.96 -24.10
CA LEU A 239 4.26 -4.74 -23.22
C LEU A 239 4.33 -5.63 -21.97
N ASP A 240 4.70 -6.90 -22.12
CA ASP A 240 4.83 -7.81 -20.97
C ASP A 240 5.93 -7.36 -20.00
N GLU A 241 7.08 -6.91 -20.53
CA GLU A 241 8.17 -6.36 -19.71
C GLU A 241 7.71 -5.15 -18.88
N GLU A 242 7.04 -4.18 -19.51
CA GLU A 242 6.50 -3.01 -18.82
C GLU A 242 5.46 -3.41 -17.76
N LEU A 243 4.55 -4.33 -18.09
CA LEU A 243 3.52 -4.76 -17.15
C LEU A 243 4.12 -5.57 -15.99
N ARG A 244 5.13 -6.42 -16.22
CA ARG A 244 5.86 -7.11 -15.15
C ARG A 244 6.55 -6.13 -14.22
N ARG A 245 7.15 -5.07 -14.75
CA ARG A 245 7.76 -4.00 -13.95
C ARG A 245 6.72 -3.26 -13.10
N ILE A 246 5.57 -2.90 -13.68
CA ILE A 246 4.51 -2.14 -12.99
C ILE A 246 3.75 -3.00 -11.96
N TYR A 247 3.54 -4.28 -12.28
CA TYR A 247 2.68 -5.21 -11.53
C TYR A 247 3.44 -6.41 -10.96
N ALA A 248 4.74 -6.29 -10.68
CA ALA A 248 5.61 -7.39 -10.23
C ALA A 248 4.97 -8.23 -9.09
N GLN A 249 4.55 -7.57 -8.02
CA GLN A 249 3.89 -8.22 -6.87
C GLN A 249 2.56 -8.89 -7.22
N ASP A 250 1.84 -8.41 -8.23
CA ASP A 250 0.60 -9.05 -8.67
C ASP A 250 0.90 -10.31 -9.50
N TYR A 251 1.97 -10.31 -10.31
CA TYR A 251 2.43 -11.50 -11.05
C TYR A 251 2.88 -12.59 -10.09
N GLU A 252 3.74 -12.28 -9.13
CA GLU A 252 4.22 -13.23 -8.11
C GLU A 252 3.04 -13.90 -7.39
N ARG A 253 2.08 -13.09 -6.91
CA ARG A 253 0.89 -13.60 -6.22
C ARG A 253 -0.01 -14.44 -7.11
N TYR A 254 -0.16 -14.05 -8.37
CA TYR A 254 -0.96 -14.81 -9.33
C TYR A 254 -0.33 -16.17 -9.63
N ILE A 255 0.98 -16.20 -9.91
CA ILE A 255 1.74 -17.43 -10.17
C ILE A 255 1.69 -18.35 -8.94
N ALA A 256 2.00 -17.81 -7.74
CA ALA A 256 1.95 -18.60 -6.50
C ALA A 256 0.56 -19.18 -6.23
N ALA A 257 -0.51 -18.41 -6.47
CA ALA A 257 -1.87 -18.92 -6.32
C ALA A 257 -2.17 -20.03 -7.35
N LYS A 258 -1.76 -19.84 -8.60
CA LYS A 258 -1.95 -20.82 -9.68
C LYS A 258 -1.24 -22.14 -9.37
N GLU A 259 0.06 -22.08 -9.04
CA GLU A 259 0.88 -23.25 -8.70
C GLU A 259 0.33 -23.99 -7.47
N ALA A 260 -0.11 -23.26 -6.43
CA ALA A 260 -0.72 -23.86 -5.25
C ALA A 260 -1.98 -24.69 -5.59
N TRP A 261 -2.80 -24.21 -6.53
CA TRP A 261 -4.00 -24.90 -6.98
C TRP A 261 -3.71 -26.07 -7.94
N GLU A 262 -2.75 -25.91 -8.87
CA GLU A 262 -2.32 -26.99 -9.78
C GLU A 262 -1.62 -28.14 -9.03
N GLY A 263 -0.85 -27.83 -7.98
CA GLY A 263 -0.26 -28.83 -7.09
C GLY A 263 -1.34 -29.67 -6.38
N GLN A 264 -2.42 -29.04 -5.92
CA GLN A 264 -3.55 -29.75 -5.31
C GLN A 264 -4.31 -30.63 -6.32
N GLU A 265 -4.49 -30.16 -7.56
CA GLU A 265 -5.13 -30.96 -8.62
C GLU A 265 -4.33 -32.24 -8.91
N THR A 266 -3.00 -32.14 -8.89
CA THR A 266 -2.11 -33.28 -9.10
C THR A 266 -2.19 -34.28 -7.94
N SER A 267 -2.21 -33.81 -6.68
CA SER A 267 -2.43 -34.66 -5.51
C SER A 267 -3.81 -35.34 -5.48
N ARG A 268 -4.85 -34.69 -6.01
CA ARG A 268 -6.20 -35.30 -6.08
C ARG A 268 -6.31 -36.53 -6.99
N ARG A 269 -5.38 -36.72 -7.93
CA ARG A 269 -5.30 -37.97 -8.72
C ARG A 269 -4.73 -39.15 -7.92
N GLY A 270 -4.36 -38.96 -6.65
CA GLY A 270 -4.07 -40.03 -5.71
C GLY A 270 -3.88 -39.52 -4.27
N VAL A 271 -4.88 -39.78 -3.41
CA VAL A 271 -4.87 -39.62 -1.94
C VAL A 271 -5.12 -38.18 -1.39
N SER A 272 -5.72 -38.14 -0.20
CA SER A 272 -6.42 -37.02 0.45
C SER A 272 -5.62 -35.72 0.64
N ILE A 273 -6.35 -34.61 0.52
CA ILE A 273 -5.90 -33.22 0.66
C ILE A 273 -5.40 -32.95 2.10
N PRO A 274 -4.12 -32.61 2.32
CA PRO A 274 -3.70 -31.96 3.55
C PRO A 274 -4.24 -30.53 3.56
N ALA A 275 -4.72 -30.07 4.72
CA ALA A 275 -5.08 -28.68 4.93
C ALA A 275 -3.94 -27.78 4.42
N ILE A 276 -4.28 -26.71 3.69
CA ILE A 276 -3.33 -25.63 3.38
C ILE A 276 -2.73 -25.21 4.73
N ILE A 277 -1.45 -25.52 4.92
CA ILE A 277 -0.73 -25.18 6.15
C ILE A 277 -0.76 -23.65 6.24
N PRO A 278 -1.43 -23.05 7.24
CA PRO A 278 -1.26 -21.62 7.48
C PRO A 278 0.24 -21.39 7.70
N HIS A 279 0.81 -20.39 7.02
CA HIS A 279 2.23 -20.02 7.14
C HIS A 279 2.71 -20.19 8.60
N PRO A 280 3.86 -20.87 8.83
CA PRO A 280 4.33 -21.15 10.18
C PRO A 280 4.44 -19.84 10.98
N LYS A 281 3.81 -19.82 12.16
CA LYS A 281 3.72 -18.69 13.10
C LYS A 281 5.08 -18.37 13.77
N GLY A 282 6.11 -18.08 12.98
CA GLY A 282 7.49 -17.91 13.44
C GLY A 282 8.25 -16.76 12.79
N HIS A 283 7.59 -15.64 12.44
CA HIS A 283 8.26 -14.49 11.84
C HIS A 283 8.76 -13.50 12.89
N VAL A 284 10.00 -13.05 12.74
CA VAL A 284 10.48 -11.81 13.35
C VAL A 284 9.69 -10.66 12.74
N ARG A 285 8.95 -9.92 13.56
CA ARG A 285 8.17 -8.77 13.09
C ARG A 285 8.97 -7.51 13.37
N VAL A 286 9.27 -6.72 12.35
CA VAL A 286 9.83 -5.37 12.49
C VAL A 286 8.78 -4.37 12.04
N PHE A 287 8.42 -3.43 12.92
CA PHE A 287 7.42 -2.41 12.62
C PHE A 287 8.03 -1.00 12.66
N ALA A 288 8.01 -0.29 11.53
CA ALA A 288 8.47 1.10 11.41
C ALA A 288 7.49 1.98 10.60
N SER A 289 7.46 3.28 10.89
CA SER A 289 6.49 4.27 10.39
C SER A 289 6.78 4.85 8.98
N HIS A 290 7.94 4.56 8.40
CA HIS A 290 8.38 5.12 7.12
C HIS A 290 8.21 4.13 5.97
N ARG A 291 7.35 4.47 5.01
CA ARG A 291 6.99 3.68 3.81
C ARG A 291 8.10 3.56 2.74
N ALA A 292 9.37 3.75 3.12
CA ALA A 292 10.51 3.67 2.21
C ALA A 292 11.58 2.63 2.60
N LYS A 293 11.50 1.95 3.76
CA LYS A 293 12.58 1.01 4.16
C LYS A 293 12.13 -0.23 4.94
N VAL A 294 10.93 -0.77 4.70
CA VAL A 294 10.55 -2.09 5.24
C VAL A 294 9.61 -2.81 4.26
N ALA A 295 10.11 -3.83 3.55
CA ALA A 295 9.29 -4.78 2.80
C ALA A 295 9.92 -6.19 2.79
N ALA A 296 9.21 -7.14 3.41
CA ALA A 296 9.35 -8.62 3.41
C ALA A 296 10.66 -9.16 4.04
N VAL A 297 10.79 -10.37 4.62
CA VAL A 297 10.36 -11.70 4.13
C VAL A 297 9.96 -12.67 5.27
N ALA A 298 9.32 -13.77 4.84
CA ALA A 298 9.01 -14.99 5.57
C ALA A 298 9.41 -16.22 4.73
N ALA A 299 10.44 -16.99 5.13
CA ALA A 299 10.50 -18.47 5.17
C ALA A 299 11.94 -19.03 5.34
N THR A 300 12.14 -19.67 6.49
CA THR A 300 13.13 -20.71 6.89
C THR A 300 14.64 -20.52 6.69
N ASP A 301 15.30 -20.58 7.86
CA ASP A 301 16.60 -21.11 8.26
C ASP A 301 17.92 -20.41 7.85
N VAL A 302 18.41 -19.73 8.90
CA VAL A 302 19.79 -19.40 9.31
C VAL A 302 20.35 -18.02 8.90
N VAL A 303 19.85 -17.30 7.88
CA VAL A 303 20.47 -16.00 7.48
C VAL A 303 19.49 -14.88 6.97
N ALA A 304 18.24 -15.17 6.64
CA ALA A 304 17.47 -14.34 5.70
C ALA A 304 16.69 -13.11 6.26
N ASP A 305 17.36 -12.00 6.61
CA ASP A 305 16.90 -10.58 6.42
C ASP A 305 17.40 -9.50 7.40
N THR A 306 18.52 -9.74 8.07
CA THR A 306 19.58 -8.71 8.15
C THR A 306 19.91 -8.16 6.74
N ILE A 307 19.66 -9.00 5.74
CA ILE A 307 19.55 -8.81 4.29
C ILE A 307 18.46 -7.82 3.80
N SER A 308 17.45 -7.40 4.59
CA SER A 308 16.48 -6.38 4.12
C SER A 308 17.00 -4.93 4.22
N ALA A 309 17.91 -4.65 5.16
CA ALA A 309 18.60 -3.37 5.29
C ALA A 309 19.74 -3.20 4.25
N LEU A 310 20.22 -4.33 3.74
CA LEU A 310 20.93 -4.50 2.48
C LEU A 310 20.10 -3.96 1.28
N PHE A 311 18.82 -4.32 1.21
CA PHE A 311 18.02 -4.20 -0.01
C PHE A 311 17.37 -2.85 -0.26
N ALA A 312 17.18 -2.01 0.76
CA ALA A 312 16.70 -0.63 0.52
C ALA A 312 17.82 0.36 0.16
N THR A 313 19.07 -0.13 0.19
CA THR A 313 20.29 0.56 -0.26
C THR A 313 20.59 0.23 -1.73
N LEU A 314 19.98 -0.84 -2.25
CA LEU A 314 20.05 -1.34 -3.63
C LEU A 314 18.83 -0.96 -4.46
N ASP A 315 18.61 0.33 -4.63
CA ASP A 315 17.95 0.79 -5.85
C ASP A 315 18.99 1.05 -6.96
N ASN A 316 20.26 0.56 -6.84
CA ASN A 316 21.19 0.39 -7.99
C ASN A 316 22.58 -0.35 -7.93
N THR A 317 23.16 -0.94 -6.86
CA THR A 317 24.57 -1.48 -6.96
C THR A 317 24.98 -2.69 -6.10
N ASN A 318 25.07 -3.89 -6.70
CA ASN A 318 25.54 -5.18 -6.11
C ASN A 318 26.88 -5.14 -5.32
N ARG A 319 26.92 -5.57 -4.03
CA ARG A 319 28.02 -6.32 -3.31
C ARG A 319 27.76 -6.49 -1.78
N TRP A 320 28.05 -7.65 -1.14
CA TRP A 320 27.78 -7.94 0.31
C TRP A 320 28.65 -9.03 0.99
N SER A 321 29.13 -8.78 2.24
CA SER A 321 29.43 -9.81 3.29
C SER A 321 29.97 -9.26 4.66
N ALA A 322 29.14 -8.81 5.62
CA ALA A 322 29.67 -8.36 6.93
C ALA A 322 28.88 -8.72 8.22
N LEU A 323 27.80 -9.51 8.16
CA LEU A 323 26.94 -9.77 9.35
C LEU A 323 26.82 -11.26 9.70
N ALA A 324 27.82 -12.06 9.30
CA ALA A 324 27.86 -13.51 9.55
C ALA A 324 28.31 -13.88 10.98
N ASP A 325 28.72 -12.92 11.79
CA ASP A 325 29.42 -13.18 13.07
C ASP A 325 28.56 -13.05 14.33
N LEU A 326 27.26 -12.73 14.20
CA LEU A 326 26.34 -12.69 15.35
C LEU A 326 25.79 -14.08 15.66
N SER A 327 25.79 -14.45 16.94
CA SER A 327 25.32 -15.76 17.41
C SER A 327 23.79 -15.88 17.35
N PRO A 328 23.24 -17.10 17.13
CA PRO A 328 21.81 -17.37 17.22
C PRO A 328 21.18 -16.94 18.55
N GLU A 329 21.91 -17.02 19.66
CA GLU A 329 21.46 -16.56 20.98
C GLU A 329 21.23 -15.03 21.01
N GLU A 330 22.15 -14.24 20.46
CA GLU A 330 22.00 -12.77 20.33
C GLU A 330 20.81 -12.39 19.45
N LEU A 331 20.51 -13.19 18.41
CA LEU A 331 19.36 -12.97 17.52
C LEU A 331 18.01 -13.37 18.13
N THR A 332 18.01 -14.18 19.19
CA THR A 332 16.78 -14.68 19.83
C THR A 332 16.09 -13.59 20.67
N GLU A 333 16.84 -12.60 21.15
CA GLU A 333 16.34 -11.46 21.93
C GLU A 333 15.56 -10.44 21.07
N TYR A 334 15.78 -10.41 19.76
CA TYR A 334 15.20 -9.44 18.81
C TYR A 334 13.94 -9.92 18.07
N ARG A 335 13.24 -10.95 18.57
CA ARG A 335 12.15 -11.62 17.83
C ARG A 335 10.96 -10.73 17.47
N SER A 336 10.83 -9.52 18.02
CA SER A 336 9.93 -8.49 17.51
C SER A 336 10.32 -7.10 18.00
N ILE A 337 10.73 -6.19 17.11
CA ILE A 337 11.12 -4.82 17.46
C ILE A 337 10.21 -3.76 16.81
N ALA A 338 9.82 -2.76 17.59
CA ALA A 338 9.14 -1.56 17.14
C ALA A 338 10.10 -0.38 17.21
N VAL A 339 10.41 0.24 16.06
CA VAL A 339 11.43 1.29 15.99
C VAL A 339 10.77 2.66 15.96
N ILE A 340 11.14 3.53 16.90
CA ILE A 340 10.65 4.92 16.96
C ILE A 340 11.76 5.93 16.67
N ARG A 341 11.48 6.89 15.77
CA ARG A 341 12.38 8.03 15.48
C ARG A 341 12.01 9.23 16.36
N ASP A 342 13.01 10.03 16.74
CA ASP A 342 12.77 11.34 17.37
C ASP A 342 11.91 12.20 16.42
N PRO A 343 10.75 12.73 16.86
CA PRO A 343 9.94 13.61 16.03
C PRO A 343 10.68 14.84 15.50
N VAL A 344 11.66 15.38 16.25
CA VAL A 344 12.48 16.52 15.85
C VAL A 344 13.38 16.15 14.67
N ARG A 345 14.17 15.08 14.83
CA ARG A 345 15.07 14.60 13.78
C ARG A 345 14.31 14.19 12.53
N ARG A 346 13.17 13.51 12.71
CA ARG A 346 12.31 13.07 11.60
C ARG A 346 11.78 14.22 10.76
N LEU A 347 11.35 15.32 11.39
CA LEU A 347 10.93 16.52 10.66
C LEU A 347 12.10 17.22 9.98
N LEU A 348 13.26 17.26 10.63
CA LEU A 348 14.47 17.84 10.05
C LEU A 348 14.92 17.07 8.80
N ASP A 349 14.91 15.74 8.84
CA ASP A 349 15.22 14.90 7.68
C ASP A 349 14.20 15.12 6.53
N ALA A 350 12.90 15.22 6.87
CA ALA A 350 11.86 15.50 5.88
C ALA A 350 12.05 16.88 5.22
N TYR A 351 12.50 17.86 6.00
CA TYR A 351 12.85 19.18 5.51
C TYR A 351 14.11 19.14 4.62
N ALA A 352 15.17 18.45 5.05
CA ALA A 352 16.39 18.28 4.25
C ALA A 352 16.09 17.67 2.87
N GLN A 353 15.27 16.61 2.83
CA GLN A 353 14.84 16.00 1.57
C GLN A 353 14.02 16.96 0.70
N LEU A 354 13.21 17.82 1.31
CA LEU A 354 12.46 18.85 0.59
C LEU A 354 13.38 19.92 -0.02
N VAL A 355 14.46 20.28 0.66
CA VAL A 355 15.49 21.20 0.15
C VAL A 355 16.24 20.56 -1.02
N VAL A 356 16.77 19.34 -0.83
CA VAL A 356 17.57 18.61 -1.83
C VAL A 356 16.76 18.30 -3.09
N LEU A 357 15.53 17.80 -2.96
CA LEU A 357 14.78 17.29 -4.10
C LEU A 357 14.15 18.37 -4.98
N ASN A 358 14.00 19.62 -4.48
CA ASN A 358 13.48 20.81 -5.20
C ASN A 358 12.29 20.58 -6.18
N ARG A 359 11.46 19.56 -5.95
CA ARG A 359 10.46 19.09 -6.93
C ARG A 359 9.06 18.88 -6.34
N SER A 360 8.90 18.96 -5.02
CA SER A 360 7.61 18.68 -4.39
C SER A 360 6.67 19.90 -4.42
N MET A 361 5.35 19.66 -4.49
CA MET A 361 4.35 20.72 -4.26
C MET A 361 4.52 21.38 -2.88
N TRP A 362 5.07 20.65 -1.90
CA TRP A 362 5.41 21.21 -0.59
C TRP A 362 6.50 22.25 -0.69
N HIS A 363 7.57 21.96 -1.43
CA HIS A 363 8.64 22.90 -1.72
C HIS A 363 8.06 24.21 -2.28
N ARG A 364 7.24 24.14 -3.35
CA ARG A 364 6.63 25.34 -3.94
C ARG A 364 5.76 26.15 -2.96
N ARG A 365 5.05 25.49 -2.05
CA ARG A 365 4.21 26.16 -1.04
C ARG A 365 5.01 26.80 0.09
N VAL A 366 6.05 26.12 0.57
CA VAL A 366 6.97 26.69 1.57
C VAL A 366 7.66 27.92 0.97
N VAL A 367 8.19 27.78 -0.25
CA VAL A 367 8.81 28.87 -1.02
C VAL A 367 7.87 30.06 -1.21
N ALA A 368 6.62 29.82 -1.60
CA ALA A 368 5.62 30.88 -1.75
C ALA A 368 5.31 31.62 -0.43
N THR A 369 5.59 31.01 0.73
CA THR A 369 5.34 31.62 2.04
C THR A 369 6.55 32.43 2.53
N VAL A 370 7.77 32.04 2.15
CA VAL A 370 9.03 32.68 2.56
C VAL A 370 9.61 33.49 1.39
N ASN A 371 8.95 34.59 1.03
CA ASN A 371 9.42 35.56 0.03
C ASN A 371 9.66 35.01 -1.39
N GLY A 372 9.21 33.79 -1.73
CA GLY A 372 9.28 33.25 -3.08
C GLY A 372 10.65 32.71 -3.50
N ILE A 373 11.63 32.64 -2.58
CA ILE A 373 12.96 32.08 -2.86
C ILE A 373 13.00 30.63 -2.34
N ALA A 374 13.66 29.73 -3.07
CA ALA A 374 13.89 28.37 -2.60
C ALA A 374 15.15 28.32 -1.72
N PRO A 375 15.11 27.69 -0.53
CA PRO A 375 16.31 27.50 0.25
C PRO A 375 17.25 26.58 -0.52
N ARG A 376 18.52 26.95 -0.59
CA ARG A 376 19.61 26.13 -1.14
C ARG A 376 20.42 25.54 0.01
N LEU A 377 21.15 24.46 -0.24
CA LEU A 377 21.97 23.81 0.81
C LEU A 377 23.05 24.75 1.35
N GLU A 378 23.55 25.66 0.51
CA GLU A 378 24.56 26.65 0.85
C GLU A 378 24.03 27.89 1.61
N ASP A 379 22.72 27.97 1.87
CA ASP A 379 22.14 29.08 2.62
C ASP A 379 22.54 29.04 4.11
N SER A 380 22.51 30.20 4.77
CA SER A 380 22.85 30.30 6.19
C SER A 380 21.89 29.53 7.10
N ALA A 381 22.35 29.18 8.30
CA ALA A 381 21.52 28.56 9.33
C ALA A 381 20.25 29.38 9.66
N ASP A 382 20.36 30.72 9.67
CA ASP A 382 19.22 31.61 9.91
C ASP A 382 18.18 31.54 8.78
N THR A 383 18.64 31.45 7.53
CA THR A 383 17.76 31.22 6.38
C THR A 383 17.05 29.88 6.54
N HIS A 384 17.78 28.78 6.71
CA HIS A 384 17.18 27.46 6.90
C HIS A 384 16.24 27.40 8.10
N ARG A 385 16.55 28.09 9.20
CA ARG A 385 15.70 28.20 10.38
C ARG A 385 14.35 28.85 10.05
N ALA A 386 14.34 29.95 9.29
CA ALA A 386 13.10 30.60 8.86
C ALA A 386 12.23 29.67 7.98
N TYR A 387 12.85 28.98 7.01
CA TYR A 387 12.15 28.00 6.16
C TYR A 387 11.64 26.80 6.96
N PHE A 388 12.44 26.28 7.89
CA PHE A 388 12.07 25.14 8.70
C PHE A 388 10.91 25.48 9.65
N TYR A 389 10.88 26.70 10.19
CA TYR A 389 9.74 27.20 10.97
C TYR A 389 8.43 27.19 10.15
N GLU A 390 8.46 27.67 8.91
CA GLU A 390 7.29 27.62 8.01
C GLU A 390 6.91 26.19 7.63
N PHE A 391 7.89 25.32 7.41
CA PHE A 391 7.65 23.90 7.17
C PHE A 391 6.94 23.22 8.35
N VAL A 392 7.38 23.46 9.59
CA VAL A 392 6.71 22.96 10.81
C VAL A 392 5.31 23.54 10.95
N SER A 393 5.14 24.84 10.68
CA SER A 393 3.82 25.50 10.67
C SER A 393 2.87 24.88 9.63
N MET A 394 3.37 24.53 8.44
CA MET A 394 2.62 23.82 7.43
C MET A 394 2.26 22.39 7.85
N ALA A 395 3.20 21.65 8.44
CA ALA A 395 2.94 20.32 9.01
C ALA A 395 1.80 20.38 10.04
N ARG A 396 1.85 21.36 10.95
CA ARG A 396 0.78 21.62 11.92
C ARG A 396 -0.57 21.90 11.27
N ARG A 397 -0.62 22.75 10.23
CA ARG A 397 -1.85 23.06 9.50
C ARG A 397 -2.43 21.81 8.80
N ARG A 398 -1.59 20.97 8.21
CA ARG A 398 -2.01 19.76 7.50
C ARG A 398 -2.47 18.64 8.43
N LEU A 399 -1.75 18.39 9.52
CA LEU A 399 -2.16 17.41 10.52
C LEU A 399 -3.55 17.71 11.08
N ARG A 400 -3.93 18.99 11.15
CA ARG A 400 -5.29 19.42 11.53
C ARG A 400 -6.35 19.23 10.45
N ARG A 401 -5.99 19.27 9.16
CA ARG A 401 -6.94 19.26 8.03
C ARG A 401 -7.14 17.88 7.42
N ASP A 402 -6.05 17.17 7.19
CA ASP A 402 -6.03 16.13 6.16
C ASP A 402 -6.03 14.70 6.71
N GLY A 403 -5.89 14.51 8.03
CA GLY A 403 -5.95 13.22 8.75
C GLY A 403 -4.98 12.14 8.24
N ASP A 404 -5.20 11.69 7.01
CA ASP A 404 -4.62 10.56 6.31
C ASP A 404 -3.84 10.89 5.02
N HIS A 405 -3.81 12.16 4.56
CA HIS A 405 -3.11 12.55 3.32
C HIS A 405 -1.81 13.33 3.52
N ALA A 406 -1.30 13.38 4.75
CA ALA A 406 0.01 13.97 5.02
C ALA A 406 1.14 13.15 4.36
N VAL A 407 2.23 13.81 3.96
CA VAL A 407 3.47 13.16 3.50
C VAL A 407 3.89 12.15 4.58
N ILE A 408 4.28 10.94 4.20
CA ILE A 408 4.56 9.82 5.13
C ILE A 408 5.45 10.24 6.30
N GLN A 409 6.43 11.08 6.01
CA GLN A 409 7.48 11.53 6.93
C GLN A 409 6.98 12.44 8.05
N ILE A 410 5.82 13.08 7.89
CA ILE A 410 5.21 13.99 8.87
C ILE A 410 3.99 13.36 9.57
N ARG A 411 3.69 12.07 9.34
CA ARG A 411 2.57 11.39 10.01
C ARG A 411 2.93 11.01 11.44
N PRO A 412 2.02 11.07 12.42
CA PRO A 412 2.29 10.52 13.74
C PRO A 412 2.68 9.04 13.66
N GLN A 413 3.72 8.63 14.38
CA GLN A 413 4.19 7.25 14.47
C GLN A 413 3.38 6.45 15.51
N TYR A 414 2.91 7.15 16.56
CA TYR A 414 2.26 6.59 17.73
C TYR A 414 1.20 5.53 17.42
N PRO A 415 0.19 5.76 16.55
CA PRO A 415 -0.89 4.77 16.38
C PRO A 415 -0.40 3.40 15.90
N LEU A 416 0.69 3.39 15.15
CA LEU A 416 1.26 2.19 14.59
C LEU A 416 2.25 1.53 15.55
N ILE A 417 3.12 2.34 16.18
CA ILE A 417 4.12 1.87 17.14
C ILE A 417 3.46 1.39 18.44
N SER A 418 2.46 2.10 18.96
CA SER A 418 1.74 1.67 20.17
C SER A 418 1.05 0.32 19.94
N SER A 419 0.40 0.15 18.78
CA SER A 419 -0.23 -1.13 18.43
C SER A 419 0.78 -2.28 18.28
N ALA A 420 2.01 -1.98 17.86
CA ALA A 420 3.10 -2.95 17.81
C ALA A 420 3.55 -3.34 19.22
N VAL A 421 3.80 -2.35 20.08
CA VAL A 421 4.18 -2.58 21.49
C VAL A 421 3.10 -3.34 22.26
N GLU A 422 1.81 -3.00 22.08
CA GLU A 422 0.67 -3.72 22.65
C GLU A 422 0.60 -5.20 22.23
N ARG A 423 1.24 -5.57 21.11
CA ARG A 423 1.36 -6.96 20.62
C ARG A 423 2.62 -7.67 21.12
N GLY A 424 3.34 -7.08 22.08
CA GLY A 424 4.53 -7.65 22.71
C GLY A 424 5.83 -7.36 21.96
N MET A 425 5.88 -6.35 21.10
CA MET A 425 7.11 -5.95 20.40
C MET A 425 7.97 -5.03 21.29
N THR A 426 9.29 -5.24 21.31
CA THR A 426 10.25 -4.42 22.05
C THR A 426 10.42 -3.06 21.38
N LEU A 427 10.15 -1.99 22.10
CA LEU A 427 10.31 -0.62 21.60
C LEU A 427 11.79 -0.20 21.67
N ILE A 428 12.37 0.22 20.55
CA ILE A 428 13.75 0.72 20.47
C ILE A 428 13.83 2.06 19.74
N ARG A 429 14.78 2.92 20.12
CA ARG A 429 15.03 4.14 19.34
C ARG A 429 15.74 3.81 18.04
N TYR A 430 15.37 4.54 16.99
CA TYR A 430 16.08 4.46 15.70
C TYR A 430 17.57 4.77 15.83
N GLN A 431 17.95 5.70 16.73
CA GLN A 431 19.36 6.06 16.91
C GLN A 431 20.16 4.90 17.51
N ALA A 432 19.66 4.29 18.59
CA ALA A 432 20.29 3.11 19.19
C ALA A 432 20.35 1.93 18.21
N PHE A 433 19.27 1.71 17.45
CA PHE A 433 19.26 0.72 16.38
C PHE A 433 20.30 1.01 15.30
N ALA A 434 20.41 2.26 14.86
CA ALA A 434 21.36 2.67 13.82
C ALA A 434 22.81 2.62 14.31
N ASP A 435 23.09 3.02 15.56
CA ASP A 435 24.43 2.99 16.13
C ASP A 435 24.90 1.55 16.35
N ASN A 436 24.02 0.69 16.84
CA ASN A 436 24.27 -0.75 16.92
C ASN A 436 24.47 -1.33 15.52
N LEU A 437 23.63 -1.00 14.54
CA LEU A 437 23.84 -1.48 13.17
C LEU A 437 25.21 -1.03 12.63
N ARG A 438 25.57 0.25 12.77
CA ARG A 438 26.85 0.79 12.29
C ARG A 438 28.06 0.12 12.92
N SER A 439 28.03 -0.24 14.21
CA SER A 439 29.14 -0.93 14.84
C SER A 439 29.40 -2.34 14.28
N HIS A 440 28.43 -2.89 13.54
CA HIS A 440 28.50 -4.20 12.91
C HIS A 440 28.62 -4.13 11.37
N LEU A 441 28.73 -2.95 10.78
CA LEU A 441 28.92 -2.79 9.33
C LEU A 441 30.38 -2.49 8.99
N GLU A 442 30.87 -3.12 7.91
CA GLU A 442 32.14 -2.75 7.27
C GLU A 442 32.07 -1.34 6.67
N ALA A 443 33.23 -0.70 6.54
CA ALA A 443 33.34 0.68 6.02
C ALA A 443 32.67 0.84 4.64
N ASP A 444 32.85 -0.12 3.74
CA ASP A 444 32.27 -0.08 2.38
C ASP A 444 30.73 -0.16 2.40
N MET A 445 30.13 -0.76 3.44
CA MET A 445 28.66 -0.79 3.60
C MET A 445 28.11 0.53 4.17
N LEU A 446 28.92 1.27 4.93
CA LEU A 446 28.55 2.60 5.42
C LEU A 446 28.46 3.62 4.28
N ASP A 447 29.33 3.51 3.27
CA ASP A 447 29.29 4.36 2.08
C ASP A 447 28.02 4.12 1.25
N LEU A 448 27.61 2.86 1.06
CA LEU A 448 26.34 2.53 0.40
C LEU A 448 25.14 3.10 1.16
N LEU A 449 25.15 3.00 2.51
CA LEU A 449 24.09 3.57 3.34
C LEU A 449 24.02 5.10 3.25
N ALA A 450 25.16 5.76 3.08
CA ALA A 450 25.23 7.21 2.86
C ALA A 450 24.56 7.62 1.54
N ASP A 451 24.69 6.81 0.47
CA ASP A 451 24.03 7.06 -0.81
C ASP A 451 22.50 6.85 -0.76
N ALA A 452 22.02 5.84 -0.02
CA ALA A 452 20.60 5.52 0.08
C ALA A 452 19.83 6.31 1.16
N ASP A 453 20.54 7.01 2.03
CA ASP A 453 19.97 7.99 2.92
C ASP A 453 20.79 9.28 2.81
N PRO A 454 20.35 10.26 2.01
CA PRO A 454 21.06 11.52 1.89
C PRO A 454 21.30 12.20 3.23
N GLY A 455 20.50 11.92 4.27
CA GLY A 455 20.72 12.43 5.62
C GLY A 455 21.91 11.80 6.37
N LEU A 456 22.51 10.74 5.81
CA LEU A 456 23.74 10.08 6.24
C LEU A 456 24.95 10.49 5.39
N ALA A 457 24.74 11.06 4.19
CA ALA A 457 25.83 11.56 3.35
C ALA A 457 26.49 12.81 3.96
N PRO A 458 27.82 12.82 4.17
CA PRO A 458 28.54 13.95 4.80
C PRO A 458 28.34 15.31 4.11
N GLY A 459 27.95 15.34 2.83
CA GLY A 459 27.78 16.56 2.03
C GLY A 459 26.36 17.14 1.98
N ASN A 460 25.36 16.47 2.54
CA ASN A 460 23.95 16.91 2.52
C ASN A 460 23.46 17.37 3.91
N ALA A 461 24.39 17.58 4.84
CA ALA A 461 24.08 18.07 6.17
C ALA A 461 23.56 19.51 6.08
N LEU A 462 22.35 19.74 6.58
CA LEU A 462 21.88 21.09 6.83
C LEU A 462 22.79 21.76 7.88
N PRO A 463 23.02 23.08 7.82
CA PRO A 463 23.90 23.75 8.79
C PRO A 463 23.43 23.57 10.23
N ASP A 464 24.39 23.49 11.16
CA ASP A 464 24.09 23.39 12.58
C ASP A 464 23.30 24.60 13.09
N GLY A 465 22.52 24.41 14.16
CA GLY A 465 21.76 25.48 14.80
C GLY A 465 20.46 25.88 14.10
N ILE A 466 19.98 25.11 13.12
CA ILE A 466 18.63 25.28 12.55
C ILE A 466 17.54 25.04 13.59
N VAL A 467 17.71 24.03 14.45
CA VAL A 467 16.75 23.68 15.49
C VAL A 467 17.08 24.47 16.76
N THR A 468 16.30 25.51 17.04
CA THR A 468 16.35 26.23 18.32
C THR A 468 15.53 25.49 19.38
N GLN A 469 15.74 25.80 20.67
CA GLN A 469 14.93 25.26 21.77
C GLN A 469 13.42 25.52 21.58
N GLU A 470 13.06 26.71 21.09
CA GLU A 470 11.68 27.06 20.79
C GLU A 470 11.10 26.17 19.68
N LEU A 471 11.86 25.96 18.60
CA LEU A 471 11.41 25.15 17.47
C LEU A 471 11.31 23.67 17.86
N GLU A 472 12.24 23.19 18.67
CA GLU A 472 12.20 21.85 19.25
C GLU A 472 10.93 21.65 20.08
N ALA A 473 10.64 22.57 21.00
CA ALA A 473 9.43 22.52 21.82
C ALA A 473 8.16 22.54 20.96
N MET A 474 8.14 23.36 19.89
CA MET A 474 7.03 23.40 18.95
C MET A 474 6.83 22.05 18.21
N ILE A 475 7.91 21.38 17.82
CA ILE A 475 7.85 20.07 17.15
C ILE A 475 7.39 18.98 18.12
N ARG A 476 7.93 18.92 19.34
CA ARG A 476 7.50 17.93 20.35
C ARG A 476 6.02 18.13 20.70
N ALA A 477 5.57 19.38 20.85
CA ALA A 477 4.15 19.70 21.04
C ALA A 477 3.25 19.33 19.84
N LEU A 478 3.82 19.19 18.64
CA LEU A 478 3.09 18.71 17.46
C LEU A 478 2.88 17.20 17.48
N TYR A 479 3.79 16.43 18.09
CA TYR A 479 3.74 14.97 18.21
C TYR A 479 3.90 14.48 19.66
N PRO A 480 3.04 14.91 20.60
CA PRO A 480 3.24 14.62 22.02
C PRO A 480 3.25 13.11 22.32
N ALA A 481 2.49 12.32 21.57
CA ALA A 481 2.43 10.87 21.74
C ALA A 481 3.65 10.14 21.15
N ASP A 482 4.21 10.64 20.04
CA ASP A 482 5.46 10.11 19.49
C ASP A 482 6.63 10.45 20.41
N ASP A 483 6.65 11.68 20.94
CA ASP A 483 7.66 12.14 21.89
C ASP A 483 7.65 11.31 23.16
N ALA A 484 6.46 11.07 23.74
CA ALA A 484 6.32 10.21 24.91
C ALA A 484 6.85 8.79 24.68
N LEU A 485 6.52 8.16 23.54
CA LEU A 485 7.07 6.84 23.19
C LEU A 485 8.59 6.89 22.97
N TYR A 486 9.11 7.97 22.37
CA TYR A 486 10.55 8.13 22.17
C TYR A 486 11.28 8.26 23.51
N GLN A 487 10.75 9.04 24.45
CA GLN A 487 11.29 9.17 25.80
C GLN A 487 11.18 7.87 26.60
N GLN A 488 10.10 7.10 26.41
CA GLN A 488 9.96 5.76 26.99
C GLN A 488 11.07 4.83 26.49
N ALA A 489 11.33 4.83 25.19
CA ALA A 489 12.41 4.04 24.59
C ALA A 489 13.78 4.49 25.12
N LEU A 490 14.02 5.81 25.24
CA LEU A 490 15.24 6.36 25.81
C LEU A 490 15.45 5.91 27.26
N ALA A 491 14.42 6.01 28.09
CA ALA A 491 14.50 5.62 29.50
C ALA A 491 14.80 4.13 29.65
N ALA A 492 14.19 3.28 28.82
CA ALA A 492 14.42 1.83 28.82
C ALA A 492 15.87 1.49 28.45
N GLU A 493 16.48 2.22 27.50
CA GLU A 493 17.89 2.02 27.11
C GLU A 493 18.89 2.46 28.19
N THR A 494 18.50 3.39 29.06
CA THR A 494 19.38 3.91 30.14
C THR A 494 19.18 3.25 31.50
N ALA A 495 18.17 2.39 31.64
CA ALA A 495 17.93 1.68 32.89
C ALA A 495 19.07 0.68 33.15
N PRO A 496 19.64 0.62 34.36
CA PRO A 496 20.63 -0.40 34.70
C PRO A 496 20.00 -1.80 34.55
N ALA A 497 20.72 -2.70 33.88
CA ALA A 497 20.30 -4.08 33.62
C ALA A 497 20.12 -4.90 34.89
#